data_AF-A0A2G9UYU8-F1
#
_entry.id   AF-A0A2G9UYU8-F1
#
_cell.length_a   1.000
_cell.length_b   1.000
_cell.length_c   1.000
_cell.angle_alpha   90.00
_cell.angle_beta   90.00
_cell.angle_gamma   90.00
#
_symmetry.space_group_name_H-M   'P 1'
#
loop_
_entity.id
_entity.type
_entity.pdbx_description
1 polymer ?
#
loop_
_entity_poly.entity_id
_entity_poly.type
_entity_poly.pdbx_seq_one_letter_code
_entity_poly.pdbx_strand_id
1 'polypeptide(L)'
;MSNDLRVIAPEFRRILLNRDVIAVDQDPMGRMGRLMAYMSGISIYVKPITPVYAYDTSFAIAMLNRKNRTNAVQFKLRNLGLTNERGYLLKNLWSNTPVITVYPSHTLRLRVPATGASMYRAELIKPT
;
A
#
# COMPACT_ATOMS: atom_id res chain seq x y z
N MET A 1 12.58 14.86 10.03
CA MET A 1 11.34 15.59 10.35
C MET A 1 11.70 17.02 10.72
N SER A 2 10.83 17.99 10.45
CA SER A 2 11.01 19.39 10.88
C SER A 2 9.69 19.89 11.46
N ASN A 3 9.54 19.76 12.78
CA ASN A 3 8.36 20.15 13.57
C ASN A 3 8.72 20.25 15.06
N ASP A 4 7.91 20.95 15.86
CA ASP A 4 8.11 21.00 17.31
C ASP A 4 7.54 19.73 17.97
N LEU A 5 8.45 18.85 18.39
CA LEU A 5 8.10 17.57 19.00
C LEU A 5 7.51 17.70 20.42
N ARG A 6 7.69 18.86 21.07
CA ARG A 6 7.18 19.11 22.43
C ARG A 6 5.66 19.32 22.44
N VAL A 7 5.10 19.79 21.32
CA VAL A 7 3.69 20.21 21.20
C VAL A 7 2.95 19.50 20.06
N ILE A 8 3.50 18.40 19.54
CA ILE A 8 2.88 17.65 18.45
C ILE A 8 1.56 17.00 18.90
N ALA A 9 0.48 17.25 18.15
CA ALA A 9 -0.81 16.64 18.45
C ALA A 9 -0.77 15.10 18.28
N PRO A 10 -1.54 14.34 19.08
CA PRO A 10 -1.50 12.88 19.07
C PRO A 10 -1.75 12.23 17.71
N GLU A 11 -2.60 12.84 16.88
CA GLU A 11 -2.93 12.38 15.52
C GLU A 11 -1.73 12.42 14.58
N PHE A 12 -0.91 13.48 14.63
CA PHE A 12 0.30 13.59 13.83
C PHE A 12 1.38 12.63 14.34
N ARG A 13 1.49 12.51 15.67
CA ARG A 13 2.40 11.53 16.28
C ARG A 13 2.06 10.10 15.84
N ARG A 14 0.77 9.75 15.78
CA ARG A 14 0.31 8.43 15.31
C ARG A 14 0.67 8.18 13.85
N ILE A 15 0.59 9.20 12.98
CA ILE A 15 1.00 9.09 11.58
C ILE A 15 2.50 8.83 11.49
N LEU A 16 3.31 9.64 12.18
CA LEU A 16 4.77 9.57 12.13
C LEU A 16 5.36 8.30 12.77
N LEU A 17 4.67 7.73 13.76
CA LEU A 17 5.10 6.52 14.47
C LEU A 17 4.40 5.24 13.98
N ASN A 18 3.69 5.29 12.85
CA ASN A 18 3.03 4.11 12.30
C ASN A 18 4.08 3.06 11.90
N ARG A 19 4.19 1.99 12.69
CA ARG A 19 5.21 0.95 12.53
C ARG A 19 5.10 0.20 11.20
N ASP A 20 3.89 0.00 10.70
CA ASP A 20 3.70 -0.68 9.42
C ASP A 20 4.19 0.18 8.25
N VAL A 21 3.96 1.50 8.30
CA VAL A 21 4.44 2.43 7.28
C VAL A 21 5.96 2.60 7.37
N ILE A 22 6.51 2.71 8.59
CA ILE A 22 7.96 2.75 8.81
C ILE A 22 8.63 1.47 8.26
N ALA A 23 8.03 0.30 8.45
CA ALA A 23 8.57 -0.96 7.92
C ALA A 23 8.62 -0.98 6.38
N VAL A 24 7.70 -0.28 5.70
CA VAL A 24 7.77 -0.14 4.24
C VAL A 24 8.88 0.83 3.85
N ASP A 25 9.03 1.95 4.55
CA ASP A 25 10.09 2.94 4.30
C ASP A 25 11.49 2.32 4.50
N GLN A 26 11.66 1.60 5.60
CA GLN A 26 12.90 0.97 6.05
C GLN A 26 13.07 -0.47 5.51
N ASP A 27 12.36 -0.83 4.44
CA ASP A 27 12.49 -2.18 3.87
C ASP A 27 13.93 -2.44 3.39
N PRO A 28 14.58 -3.55 3.82
CA PRO A 28 16.01 -3.78 3.58
C PRO A 28 16.35 -4.01 2.10
N MET A 29 15.36 -4.28 1.24
CA MET A 29 15.60 -4.41 -0.19
C MET A 29 16.03 -3.09 -0.84
N GLY A 30 15.73 -1.94 -0.20
CA GLY A 30 16.16 -0.62 -0.66
C GLY A 30 15.59 -0.20 -2.02
N ARG A 31 14.63 -0.95 -2.57
CA ARG A 31 14.07 -0.68 -3.91
C ARG A 31 13.06 0.46 -3.85
N MET A 32 13.17 1.39 -4.81
CA MET A 32 12.27 2.52 -4.92
C MET A 32 10.91 2.11 -5.50
N GLY A 33 9.83 2.71 -4.99
CA GLY A 33 8.50 2.54 -5.55
C GLY A 33 8.32 3.27 -6.89
N ARG A 34 7.41 2.79 -7.73
CA ARG A 34 7.13 3.35 -9.07
C ARG A 34 5.65 3.60 -9.25
N LEU A 35 5.30 4.63 -10.02
CA LEU A 35 3.94 4.85 -10.50
C LEU A 35 3.59 3.73 -11.50
N MET A 36 2.66 2.86 -11.14
CA MET A 36 2.24 1.73 -11.97
C MET A 36 0.99 2.04 -12.80
N ALA A 37 0.10 2.88 -12.26
CA ALA A 37 -1.12 3.24 -12.97
C ALA A 37 -1.60 4.65 -12.59
N TYR A 38 -2.30 5.28 -13.53
CA TYR A 38 -3.09 6.46 -13.29
C TYR A 38 -4.48 6.22 -13.88
N MET A 39 -5.50 6.20 -13.03
CA MET A 39 -6.87 5.92 -13.48
C MET A 39 -7.88 6.62 -12.58
N SER A 40 -8.94 7.15 -13.19
CA SER A 40 -9.98 7.91 -12.52
C SER A 40 -9.47 9.11 -11.71
N GLY A 41 -8.24 9.61 -11.94
CA GLY A 41 -7.65 10.68 -11.11
C GLY A 41 -6.93 10.20 -9.85
N ILE A 42 -6.75 8.89 -9.69
CA ILE A 42 -5.95 8.25 -8.65
C ILE A 42 -4.63 7.76 -9.26
N SER A 43 -3.52 8.15 -8.64
CA SER A 43 -2.18 7.63 -8.95
C SER A 43 -1.89 6.42 -8.06
N ILE A 44 -1.50 5.29 -8.64
CA ILE A 44 -1.18 4.05 -7.91
C ILE A 44 0.32 3.78 -8.01
N TYR A 45 0.98 3.78 -6.86
CA TYR A 45 2.40 3.49 -6.71
C TYR A 45 2.57 2.09 -6.12
N VAL A 46 3.56 1.36 -6.61
CA VAL A 46 3.93 0.03 -6.09
C VAL A 46 5.41 0.03 -5.75
N LYS A 47 5.74 -0.44 -4.54
CA LYS A 47 7.10 -0.63 -4.05
C LYS A 47 7.31 -2.10 -3.71
N PRO A 48 8.28 -2.79 -4.33
CA PRO A 48 8.69 -4.13 -3.91
C PRO A 48 9.26 -4.08 -2.49
N ILE A 49 8.86 -5.02 -1.65
CA ILE A 49 9.28 -5.14 -0.24
C ILE A 49 9.46 -6.61 0.15
N THR A 50 10.08 -6.85 1.30
CA THR A 50 10.19 -8.15 1.94
C THR A 50 8.88 -8.59 2.62
N PRO A 51 8.61 -9.90 2.77
CA PRO A 51 9.43 -11.03 2.34
C PRO A 51 9.39 -11.29 0.83
N VAL A 52 10.42 -11.96 0.33
CA VAL A 52 10.55 -12.48 -1.03
C VAL A 52 10.73 -13.99 -0.92
N TYR A 53 10.06 -14.74 -1.78
CA TYR A 53 10.19 -16.20 -1.83
C TYR A 53 10.53 -16.62 -3.25
N ALA A 54 11.74 -17.15 -3.46
CA ALA A 54 12.30 -17.43 -4.78
C ALA A 54 12.19 -16.20 -5.70
N TYR A 55 11.35 -16.25 -6.74
CA TYR A 55 11.13 -15.15 -7.69
C TYR A 55 9.94 -14.25 -7.33
N ASP A 56 9.13 -14.64 -6.35
CA ASP A 56 7.95 -13.88 -5.94
C ASP A 56 8.32 -12.81 -4.91
N THR A 57 7.75 -11.61 -5.03
CA THR A 57 8.01 -10.46 -4.15
C THR A 57 6.74 -9.99 -3.42
N SER A 58 6.85 -9.53 -2.18
CA SER A 58 5.78 -8.79 -1.49
C SER A 58 5.78 -7.33 -1.93
N PHE A 59 4.67 -6.60 -1.76
CA PHE A 59 4.55 -5.24 -2.26
C PHE A 59 3.86 -4.31 -1.26
N ALA A 60 4.30 -3.05 -1.22
CA ALA A 60 3.50 -1.95 -0.73
C ALA A 60 2.79 -1.26 -1.90
N ILE A 61 1.51 -0.97 -1.73
CA ILE A 61 0.68 -0.26 -2.71
C ILE A 61 0.21 1.04 -2.07
N ALA A 62 0.54 2.17 -2.68
CA ALA A 62 0.07 3.48 -2.26
C ALA A 62 -0.81 4.10 -3.35
N MET A 63 -1.95 4.65 -2.96
CA MET A 63 -2.87 5.35 -3.86
C MET A 63 -3.00 6.79 -3.42
N LEU A 64 -2.87 7.73 -4.36
CA LEU A 64 -2.99 9.16 -4.13
C LEU A 64 -4.16 9.71 -4.95
N ASN A 65 -5.14 10.30 -4.27
CA ASN A 65 -6.24 11.00 -4.90
C ASN A 65 -5.93 12.50 -4.95
N ARG A 66 -5.75 13.05 -6.16
CA ARG A 66 -5.50 14.48 -6.35
C ARG A 66 -6.77 15.30 -6.54
N LYS A 67 -7.95 14.67 -6.50
CA LYS A 67 -9.25 15.35 -6.61
C LYS A 67 -9.72 15.83 -5.25
N ASN A 68 -10.54 16.88 -5.27
CA ASN A 68 -11.20 17.46 -4.09
C ASN A 68 -12.45 16.70 -3.63
N ARG A 69 -12.68 15.49 -4.14
CA ARG A 69 -13.78 14.60 -3.74
C ARG A 69 -13.28 13.18 -3.55
N THR A 70 -13.92 12.44 -2.65
CA THR A 70 -13.67 11.00 -2.49
C THR A 70 -13.88 10.30 -3.82
N ASN A 71 -12.96 9.39 -4.14
CA ASN A 71 -12.95 8.74 -5.43
C ASN A 71 -12.67 7.25 -5.27
N ALA A 72 -13.18 6.44 -6.20
CA ALA A 72 -13.00 5.00 -6.20
C ALA A 72 -12.13 4.59 -7.39
N VAL A 73 -11.26 3.62 -7.15
CA VAL A 73 -10.45 2.99 -8.20
C VAL A 73 -10.72 1.49 -8.21
N GLN A 74 -10.74 0.92 -9.41
CA GLN A 74 -10.92 -0.51 -9.63
C GLN A 74 -9.79 -1.05 -10.49
N PHE A 75 -9.12 -2.09 -10.01
CA PHE A 75 -8.02 -2.72 -10.73
C PHE A 75 -7.87 -4.19 -10.34
N LYS A 76 -7.30 -4.99 -11.24
CA LYS A 76 -6.80 -6.33 -10.92
C LYS A 76 -5.36 -6.23 -10.43
N LEU A 77 -4.99 -7.07 -9.46
CA LEU A 77 -3.63 -7.09 -8.92
C LEU A 77 -2.57 -7.40 -9.99
N ARG A 78 -2.88 -8.31 -10.92
CA ARG A 78 -2.03 -8.62 -12.08
C ARG A 78 -1.67 -7.39 -12.90
N ASN A 79 -2.59 -6.42 -13.05
CA ASN A 79 -2.36 -5.21 -13.83
C ASN A 79 -1.33 -4.27 -13.16
N LEU A 80 -1.06 -4.47 -11.87
CA LEU A 80 -0.03 -3.75 -11.12
C LEU A 80 1.28 -4.56 -10.98
N GLY A 81 1.39 -5.71 -11.65
CA GLY A 81 2.56 -6.59 -11.57
C GLY A 81 2.56 -7.57 -10.41
N LEU A 82 1.44 -7.70 -9.68
CA LEU A 82 1.28 -8.67 -8.59
C LEU A 82 0.72 -9.98 -9.17
N THR A 83 1.61 -10.93 -9.46
CA THR A 83 1.31 -12.13 -10.26
C THR A 83 1.44 -13.46 -9.53
N ASN A 84 1.73 -13.48 -8.21
CA ASN A 84 1.80 -14.73 -7.46
C ASN A 84 0.43 -15.43 -7.44
N GLU A 85 0.32 -16.59 -8.07
CA GLU A 85 -0.93 -17.35 -8.16
C GLU A 85 -1.44 -17.85 -6.81
N ARG A 86 -0.56 -18.00 -5.80
CA ARG A 86 -0.96 -18.31 -4.41
C ARG A 86 -1.68 -17.16 -3.72
N GLY A 87 -1.57 -15.95 -4.26
CA GLY A 87 -2.17 -14.74 -3.71
C GLY A 87 -1.31 -14.02 -2.67
N TYR A 88 -1.93 -13.02 -2.07
CA TYR A 88 -1.33 -12.09 -1.12
C TYR A 88 -2.27 -11.86 0.07
N LEU A 89 -1.70 -11.66 1.24
CA LEU A 89 -2.37 -11.11 2.41
C LEU A 89 -2.36 -9.59 2.31
N LEU A 90 -3.53 -8.99 2.07
CA LEU A 90 -3.68 -7.54 1.93
C LEU A 90 -4.08 -6.91 3.26
N LYS A 91 -3.19 -6.06 3.80
CA LYS A 91 -3.39 -5.29 5.03
C LYS A 91 -3.49 -3.80 4.69
N ASN A 92 -4.51 -3.12 5.21
CA ASN A 92 -4.58 -1.65 5.18
C ASN A 92 -3.64 -1.08 6.25
N LEU A 93 -2.80 -0.11 5.89
CA LEU A 93 -1.80 0.46 6.82
C LEU A 93 -2.31 1.66 7.63
N TRP A 94 -3.52 2.14 7.36
CA TRP A 94 -4.13 3.29 8.05
C TRP A 94 -5.34 2.94 8.90
N SER A 95 -5.87 1.71 8.79
CA SER A 95 -7.04 1.27 9.54
C SER A 95 -6.87 -0.16 10.05
N ASN A 96 -7.48 -0.47 11.19
CA ASN A 96 -7.53 -1.83 11.76
C ASN A 96 -8.57 -2.73 11.06
N THR A 97 -8.69 -2.62 9.74
CA THR A 97 -9.54 -3.53 8.97
C THR A 97 -8.90 -4.91 8.92
N PRO A 98 -9.68 -6.00 8.95
CA PRO A 98 -9.15 -7.35 8.83
C PRO A 98 -8.27 -7.52 7.58
N VAL A 99 -7.21 -8.31 7.73
CA VAL A 99 -6.38 -8.74 6.60
C VAL A 99 -7.21 -9.68 5.74
N ILE A 100 -7.18 -9.48 4.42
CA ILE A 100 -7.91 -10.32 3.46
C ILE A 100 -6.95 -10.98 2.47
N THR A 101 -7.31 -12.17 2.01
CA THR A 101 -6.57 -12.84 0.93
C THR A 101 -7.04 -12.37 -0.43
N VAL A 102 -6.10 -12.04 -1.31
CA VAL A 102 -6.37 -11.51 -2.66
C VAL A 102 -5.49 -12.21 -3.70
N TYR A 103 -6.05 -12.50 -4.87
CA TYR A 103 -5.36 -13.22 -5.95
C TYR A 103 -5.13 -12.31 -7.17
N PRO A 104 -4.17 -12.62 -8.06
CA PRO A 104 -3.86 -11.80 -9.23
C PRO A 104 -5.06 -11.43 -10.11
N SER A 105 -6.06 -12.32 -10.19
CA SER A 105 -7.29 -12.15 -10.98
C SER A 105 -8.39 -11.34 -10.26
N HIS A 106 -8.30 -11.15 -8.94
CA HIS A 106 -9.30 -10.41 -8.16
C HIS A 106 -9.33 -8.92 -8.54
N THR A 107 -10.53 -8.41 -8.80
CA THR A 107 -10.77 -6.98 -8.95
C THR A 107 -10.94 -6.33 -7.58
N LEU A 108 -9.98 -5.49 -7.19
CA LEU A 108 -10.09 -4.68 -5.98
C LEU A 108 -10.79 -3.37 -6.28
N ARG A 109 -11.75 -2.98 -5.43
CA ARG A 109 -12.41 -1.68 -5.47
C ARG A 109 -12.10 -0.92 -4.19
N LEU A 110 -11.26 0.10 -4.30
CA LEU A 110 -10.78 0.87 -3.15
C LEU A 110 -11.22 2.32 -3.27
N ARG A 111 -11.60 2.93 -2.13
CA ARG A 111 -12.00 4.35 -2.03
C ARG A 111 -10.88 5.13 -1.37
N VAL A 112 -10.51 6.26 -1.97
CA VAL A 112 -9.49 7.18 -1.46
C VAL A 112 -10.15 8.54 -1.20
N PRO A 113 -10.05 9.10 0.03
CA PRO A 113 -10.60 10.42 0.36
C PRO A 113 -10.10 11.53 -0.55
N ALA A 114 -10.83 12.65 -0.57
CA ALA A 114 -10.41 13.88 -1.24
C ALA A 114 -9.00 14.31 -0.79
N THR A 115 -8.13 14.67 -1.73
CA THR A 115 -6.74 15.10 -1.49
C THR A 115 -5.92 14.15 -0.60
N GLY A 116 -6.37 12.90 -0.48
CA GLY A 116 -5.85 11.95 0.49
C GLY A 116 -5.06 10.83 -0.15
N ALA A 117 -4.49 9.99 0.71
CA ALA A 117 -3.81 8.77 0.32
C ALA A 117 -4.35 7.56 1.06
N SER A 118 -4.15 6.39 0.48
CA SER A 118 -4.38 5.11 1.14
C SER A 118 -3.20 4.19 0.83
N MET A 119 -2.82 3.35 1.78
CA MET A 119 -1.62 2.52 1.67
C MET A 119 -1.92 1.11 2.17
N TYR A 120 -1.42 0.12 1.46
CA TYR A 120 -1.64 -1.29 1.73
C TYR A 120 -0.33 -2.05 1.64
N ARG A 121 -0.18 -3.08 2.47
CA ARG A 121 0.84 -4.13 2.33
C ARG A 121 0.17 -5.35 1.72
N ALA A 122 0.69 -5.82 0.60
CA ALA A 122 0.36 -7.09 -0.05
C ALA A 122 1.52 -8.06 0.21
N GLU A 123 1.41 -8.81 1.30
CA GLU A 123 2.41 -9.80 1.69
C GLU A 123 2.19 -11.11 0.95
N LEU A 124 3.23 -11.72 0.41
CA LEU A 124 3.13 -13.01 -0.24
C LEU A 124 2.59 -14.08 0.70
N ILE A 125 1.66 -14.90 0.20
CA ILE A 125 1.37 -16.18 0.82
C ILE A 125 2.59 -17.11 0.60
N LYS A 126 3.17 -17.56 1.72
CA LYS A 126 4.38 -18.39 1.74
C LYS A 126 4.17 -19.67 0.91
N PRO A 127 5.16 -20.10 0.11
CA PRO A 127 5.18 -21.46 -0.43
C PRO A 127 5.04 -22.50 0.70
N THR A 128 4.14 -23.46 0.54
CA THR A 128 4.17 -24.71 1.31
C THR A 128 5.37 -25.55 0.91
#